data_AF-A0A7W3LWD9-F1
#
_entry.id   AF-A0A7W3LWD9-F1
#
_cell.length_a   1.000
_cell.length_b   1.000
_cell.length_c   1.000
_cell.angle_alpha   90.00
_cell.angle_beta   90.00
_cell.angle_gamma   90.00
#
_symmetry.space_group_name_H-M   'P 1'
#
loop_
_entity.id
_entity.type
_entity.pdbx_description
1 polymer ?
#
loop_
_entity_poly.entity_id
_entity_poly.type
_entity_poly.pdbx_seq_one_letter_code
_entity_poly.pdbx_strand_id
1 'polypeptide(L)'
;MSYMRANFGGLTEGEAQFTQAARALMDELSDLEGKLKTKLNQWEGGAQEAYWRFQKEWDTAAKDMQNVVAQLGVAIRDAHDNYQAAERANTGIWG
;
A
#
# COMPACT_ATOMS: atom_id res chain seq x y z
N MET A 1 17.06 -20.47 -11.82
CA MET A 1 15.65 -20.18 -12.15
C MET A 1 14.66 -20.48 -11.02
N SER A 2 14.69 -21.63 -10.34
CA SER A 2 13.70 -21.98 -9.29
C SER A 2 13.67 -21.01 -8.08
N TYR A 3 14.84 -20.66 -7.52
CA TYR A 3 14.95 -19.73 -6.38
C TYR A 3 14.41 -18.33 -6.68
N MET A 4 14.66 -17.81 -7.89
CA MET A 4 14.20 -16.48 -8.31
C MET A 4 12.68 -16.44 -8.50
N ARG A 5 12.09 -17.47 -9.12
CA ARG A 5 10.63 -17.61 -9.22
C ARG A 5 9.95 -17.68 -7.85
N ALA A 6 10.52 -18.42 -6.90
CA ALA A 6 10.02 -18.48 -5.53
C ALA A 6 10.09 -17.10 -4.85
N ASN A 7 11.19 -16.35 -5.01
CA ASN A 7 11.32 -14.99 -4.47
C ASN A 7 10.31 -14.01 -5.10
N PHE A 8 10.10 -14.05 -6.42
CA PHE A 8 9.09 -13.20 -7.07
C PHE A 8 7.65 -13.56 -6.65
N GLY A 9 7.37 -14.84 -6.46
CA GLY A 9 6.10 -15.30 -5.90
C GLY A 9 5.83 -14.70 -4.52
N GLY A 10 6.82 -14.76 -3.62
CA GLY A 10 6.71 -14.16 -2.29
C GLY A 10 6.58 -12.63 -2.31
N LEU A 11 7.29 -11.94 -3.22
CA LEU A 11 7.15 -10.48 -3.38
C LEU A 11 5.76 -10.07 -3.87
N THR A 12 5.21 -10.80 -4.84
CA THR A 12 3.87 -10.54 -5.39
C THR A 12 2.79 -10.82 -4.34
N GLU A 13 2.96 -11.89 -3.57
CA GLU A 13 2.05 -12.21 -2.46
C GLU A 13 2.12 -11.13 -1.36
N GLY A 14 3.31 -10.67 -1.00
CA GLY A 14 3.50 -9.56 -0.07
C GLY A 14 2.84 -8.27 -0.54
N GLU A 15 3.01 -7.89 -1.82
CA GLU A 15 2.33 -6.73 -2.41
C GLU A 15 0.81 -6.84 -2.28
N ALA A 16 0.25 -8.01 -2.59
CA ALA A 16 -1.19 -8.25 -2.47
C ALA A 16 -1.67 -8.11 -1.02
N GLN A 17 -0.91 -8.62 -0.05
CA GLN A 17 -1.21 -8.49 1.38
C GLN A 17 -1.15 -7.03 1.83
N PHE A 18 -0.11 -6.27 1.46
CA PHE A 18 -0.02 -4.85 1.81
C PHE A 18 -1.14 -4.03 1.16
N THR A 19 -1.50 -4.33 -0.09
CA THR A 19 -2.62 -3.68 -0.77
C THR A 19 -3.95 -3.92 -0.03
N GLN A 20 -4.18 -5.16 0.41
CA GLN A 20 -5.37 -5.50 1.18
C GLN A 20 -5.39 -4.80 2.55
N ALA A 21 -4.27 -4.78 3.26
CA ALA A 21 -4.14 -4.10 4.54
C ALA A 21 -4.40 -2.58 4.40
N ALA A 22 -3.83 -1.94 3.37
CA ALA A 22 -4.05 -0.52 3.10
C ALA A 22 -5.53 -0.21 2.80
N ARG A 23 -6.21 -1.08 2.04
CA ARG A 23 -7.65 -0.93 1.76
C ARG A 23 -8.48 -1.09 3.04
N ALA A 24 -8.23 -2.13 3.81
CA ALA A 24 -8.94 -2.37 5.06
C ALA A 24 -8.79 -1.21 6.05
N LEU A 25 -7.59 -0.62 6.14
CA LEU A 25 -7.37 0.57 6.96
C LEU A 25 -8.20 1.76 6.47
N MET A 26 -8.21 2.04 5.16
CA MET A 26 -9.01 3.14 4.62
C MET A 26 -10.51 2.97 4.87
N ASP A 27 -11.02 1.75 4.71
CA ASP A 27 -12.42 1.45 4.94
C ASP A 27 -12.79 1.67 6.42
N GLU A 28 -11.96 1.20 7.35
CA GLU A 28 -12.15 1.41 8.79
C GLU A 28 -12.09 2.89 9.17
N LEU A 29 -11.15 3.65 8.61
CA LEU A 29 -11.05 5.10 8.84
C LEU A 29 -12.25 5.85 8.28
N SER A 30 -12.75 5.45 7.11
CA SER A 30 -13.94 6.05 6.51
C SER A 30 -15.20 5.80 7.34
N ASP A 31 -15.37 4.57 7.84
CA ASP A 31 -16.48 4.22 8.73
C ASP A 31 -16.38 4.96 10.08
N LEU A 32 -15.18 5.02 10.67
CA LEU A 32 -14.91 5.81 11.87
C LEU A 32 -15.26 7.28 11.65
N GLU A 33 -14.81 7.89 10.55
CA GLU A 33 -15.15 9.27 10.21
C GLU A 33 -16.65 9.51 10.08
N GLY A 34 -17.38 8.61 9.42
CA GLY A 34 -18.83 8.70 9.30
C GLY A 34 -19.52 8.67 10.66
N LYS A 35 -19.10 7.76 11.55
CA LYS A 35 -19.60 7.66 12.93
C LYS A 35 -19.27 8.90 13.76
N LEU A 36 -18.09 9.48 13.60
CA LEU A 36 -17.68 10.67 14.35
C LEU A 36 -18.39 11.93 13.85
N LYS A 37 -18.52 12.12 12.52
CA LYS A 37 -19.19 13.28 11.91
C LYS A 37 -20.66 13.40 12.32
N THR A 38 -21.38 12.30 12.50
CA THR A 38 -22.78 12.33 12.98
C THR A 38 -22.94 12.88 14.39
N LYS A 39 -21.92 12.77 15.24
CA LYS A 39 -21.93 13.27 16.63
C LYS A 39 -21.12 14.54 16.83
N LEU A 40 -20.35 14.97 15.83
CA LEU A 40 -19.44 16.11 15.90
C LEU A 40 -20.15 17.40 16.32
N ASN A 41 -21.38 17.62 15.87
CA ASN A 41 -22.20 18.78 16.23
C ASN A 41 -22.61 18.81 17.72
N GLN A 42 -22.49 17.68 18.42
CA GLN A 42 -22.79 17.54 19.86
C GLN A 42 -21.52 17.69 20.72
N TRP A 43 -20.34 17.77 20.10
CA TRP A 43 -19.07 17.84 20.79
C TRP A 43 -18.71 19.29 21.13
N GLU A 44 -18.19 19.52 22.33
CA GLU A 44 -17.65 20.81 22.75
C GLU A 44 -16.43 21.21 21.90
N GLY A 45 -16.13 22.51 21.82
CA GLY A 45 -15.12 23.06 20.89
C GLY A 45 -13.73 22.41 20.96
N GLY A 46 -13.26 22.03 22.15
CA GLY A 46 -11.95 21.35 22.30
C GLY A 46 -11.91 19.93 21.74
N ALA A 47 -13.05 19.21 21.76
CA ALA A 47 -13.15 17.89 21.17
C ALA A 47 -13.20 17.95 19.62
N GLN A 48 -13.75 19.04 19.07
CA GLN A 48 -13.71 19.28 17.62
C GLN A 48 -12.29 19.54 17.12
N GLU A 49 -11.49 20.37 17.81
CA GLU A 49 -10.08 20.57 17.46
C GLU A 49 -9.26 19.28 17.54
N ALA A 50 -9.46 18.48 18.59
CA ALA A 50 -8.79 17.19 18.72
C ALA A 50 -9.16 16.25 17.56
N TYR A 51 -10.43 16.21 17.16
CA TYR A 51 -10.89 15.44 16.01
C TYR A 51 -10.13 15.82 14.74
N TRP A 52 -10.07 17.09 14.37
CA TRP A 52 -9.38 17.54 13.15
C TRP A 52 -7.88 17.21 13.16
N ARG A 53 -7.25 17.25 14.34
CA ARG A 53 -5.85 16.85 14.48
C ARG A 53 -5.65 15.36 14.20
N PHE A 54 -6.42 14.50 14.86
CA PHE A 54 -6.33 13.06 14.65
C PHE A 54 -6.75 12.68 13.24
N GLN A 55 -7.72 13.39 12.66
CA GLN A 55 -8.15 13.20 11.29
C GLN A 55 -7.01 13.33 10.29
N LYS A 56 -6.29 14.45 10.41
CA LYS A 56 -5.11 14.69 9.58
C LYS A 56 -4.04 13.62 9.77
N GLU A 57 -3.85 13.13 10.99
CA GLU A 57 -2.84 12.12 11.31
C GLU A 57 -3.15 10.78 10.64
N TRP A 58 -4.39 10.28 10.78
CA TRP A 58 -4.76 9.02 10.14
C TRP A 58 -4.82 9.12 8.61
N ASP A 59 -5.25 10.26 8.06
CA ASP A 59 -5.26 10.50 6.61
C ASP A 59 -3.84 10.47 6.04
N THR A 60 -2.89 11.06 6.77
CA THR A 60 -1.47 11.04 6.40
C THR A 60 -0.92 9.61 6.43
N ALA A 61 -1.20 8.86 7.50
CA ALA A 61 -0.75 7.47 7.63
C ALA A 61 -1.33 6.56 6.54
N ALA A 62 -2.62 6.70 6.22
CA ALA A 62 -3.28 5.94 5.16
C ALA A 62 -2.65 6.23 3.79
N LYS A 63 -2.38 7.52 3.50
CA LYS A 63 -1.73 7.93 2.26
C LYS A 63 -0.30 7.40 2.15
N ASP A 64 0.46 7.40 3.24
CA ASP A 64 1.81 6.83 3.25
C ASP A 64 1.79 5.32 2.98
N MET A 65 0.84 4.58 3.55
CA MET A 65 0.67 3.16 3.22
C MET A 65 0.39 2.95 1.72
N GLN A 66 -0.50 3.74 1.13
CA GLN A 66 -0.76 3.67 -0.31
C GLN A 66 0.50 3.94 -1.15
N ASN A 67 1.29 4.94 -0.75
CA ASN A 67 2.54 5.28 -1.43
C ASN A 67 3.55 4.13 -1.38
N VAL A 68 3.70 3.48 -0.23
CA VAL A 68 4.59 2.32 -0.07
C VAL A 68 4.15 1.16 -0.95
N VAL A 69 2.85 0.85 -1.00
CA VAL A 69 2.31 -0.21 -1.87
C VAL A 69 2.58 0.12 -3.35
N ALA A 70 2.36 1.35 -3.77
CA ALA A 70 2.62 1.77 -5.15
C ALA A 70 4.11 1.64 -5.51
N GLN A 71 5.00 2.06 -4.62
CA GLN A 71 6.45 1.92 -4.82
C GLN A 71 6.89 0.46 -4.89
N LEU A 72 6.32 -0.40 -4.04
CA LEU A 72 6.59 -1.84 -4.06
C LEU A 72 6.17 -2.46 -5.40
N GLY A 73 4.98 -2.13 -5.90
CA GLY A 73 4.49 -2.64 -7.19
C GLY A 73 5.35 -2.19 -8.38
N VAL A 74 5.92 -0.98 -8.35
CA VAL A 74 6.90 -0.54 -9.36
C VAL A 74 8.19 -1.35 -9.25
N ALA A 75 8.76 -1.49 -8.06
CA ALA A 75 10.01 -2.23 -7.85
C ALA A 75 9.91 -3.70 -8.29
N ILE A 76 8.76 -4.36 -8.05
CA ILE A 76 8.52 -5.74 -8.49
C ILE A 76 8.49 -5.84 -10.02
N ARG A 77 7.80 -4.91 -10.71
CA ARG A 77 7.76 -4.88 -12.17
C ARG A 77 9.14 -4.66 -12.78
N ASP A 78 9.89 -3.67 -12.27
CA ASP A 78 11.23 -3.37 -12.76
C ASP A 78 12.15 -4.59 -12.59
N ALA A 79 12.08 -5.27 -11.44
CA ALA A 79 12.85 -6.48 -11.20
C ALA A 79 12.48 -7.63 -12.15
N HIS A 80 11.19 -7.78 -12.48
CA HIS A 80 10.72 -8.77 -13.44
C HIS A 80 11.21 -8.48 -14.87
N ASP A 81 11.09 -7.23 -15.33
CA ASP A 81 11.46 -6.84 -16.69
C ASP A 81 12.97 -6.94 -16.91
N ASN A 82 13.76 -6.51 -15.92
CA ASN A 82 15.22 -6.67 -15.93
C ASN A 82 15.63 -8.15 -16.00
N TYR A 83 14.93 -9.03 -15.28
CA TYR A 83 15.21 -10.46 -15.33
C TYR A 83 14.87 -11.06 -16.69
N GLN A 84 13.70 -10.75 -17.26
CA GLN A 84 13.33 -11.23 -18.59
C GLN A 84 14.30 -10.76 -19.67
N ALA A 85 14.74 -9.50 -19.59
CA ALA A 85 15.74 -8.95 -20.51
C ALA A 85 17.08 -9.69 -20.39
N ALA A 86 17.56 -9.94 -19.17
CA ALA A 86 18.80 -10.67 -18.92
C ALA A 86 18.73 -12.12 -19.42
N GLU A 87 17.60 -12.80 -19.23
CA GLU A 87 17.40 -14.18 -19.69
C GLU A 87 17.35 -14.27 -21.22
N ARG A 88 16.67 -13.33 -21.89
CA ARG A 88 16.69 -13.21 -23.37
C ARG A 88 18.08 -12.91 -23.92
N ALA A 89 18.82 -11.99 -23.29
CA ALA A 89 20.17 -11.64 -23.70
C ALA A 89 21.12 -12.84 -23.57
N ASN A 90 21.04 -13.59 -22.46
CA ASN A 90 21.88 -14.76 -22.26
C ASN A 90 21.51 -15.91 -23.21
N THR A 91 20.22 -16.18 -23.40
CA THR A 91 19.78 -17.23 -24.35
C THR A 91 20.13 -16.91 -25.81
N GLY A 92 20.19 -15.63 -26.20
CA GLY A 92 20.63 -15.22 -27.54
C GLY A 92 22.15 -15.27 -27.77
N ILE A 93 22.96 -15.38 -26.72
CA ILE A 93 24.43 -15.50 -26.83
C ILE A 93 24.86 -16.97 -27.01
N TRP A 94 24.06 -17.92 -26.51
CA TRP A 94 24.37 -19.35 -26.53
C TRP A 94 23.50 -20.18 -27.48
N GLY A 95 22.65 -19.52 -28.27
CA GLY A 95 21.76 -20.13 -29.28
C GLY A 95 22.26 -19.97 -30.71
#